data_AF-A0A417YR61-F1
#
_entry.id   AF-A0A417YR61-F1
#
_cell.length_a   1.000
_cell.length_b   1.000
_cell.length_c   1.000
_cell.angle_alpha   90.00
_cell.angle_beta   90.00
_cell.angle_gamma   90.00
#
_symmetry.space_group_name_H-M   'P 1'
#
loop_
_entity.id
_entity.type
_entity.pdbx_description
1 polymer ?
#
loop_
_entity_poly.entity_id
_entity_poly.type
_entity_poly.pdbx_seq_one_letter_code
_entity_poly.pdbx_strand_id
1 'polypeptide(L)'
;MKKMNYLSRIAAYLVIVSLSLSSLLFYSPSSIVFSAESDYSIEVTSPGPEAILDNPKAEFTGKIIGAVPLAENHQQIKVYEENAETMKRMEITDNDSLKVNGTGEWKYSKVFSEGLHKVIFVLEADSVKIAETPISFTIKSALAGSNSDEAANPKINSDKELPPNGTIKSENAVTEESVTVSPADASAINAETEATVSRPQVTGIKIIAPGSKGFPTDAEDMTNVPINASIQVTVNEIGKLTVPGEPLIVIPEMKTESIKSVEAEKGSNPIGEDGVYTLNFTPKEPLKYNTTYYVYVNPAISNETNGRIYARYIKFTTTSQNTAHDLHGNFTTNTNSCAACHSTHTGKSDTLLGGEFGSDPGKNLCMACHDGTTAPKPDKENTKHKHTALSGNASSNSCASCHNPHEAWSADNPNKIKDASPDKDLYPVNSYMKQDKATGKPEDFGLCFQCHNGDANKSKATNIEKYYKDKAFTEQSGHKITAEDGSSLNGQLTCSDCHETHGSNNIYMLKENLGNKPLSETDKFKTNTESWDILDERNFCLKCHTAKTPDMAKTELYGKKPLFNPNTSDHKVKSISCSECHGNGGDTIEEQFRSSAHAPLKLTQP
;
A
#
# COMPACT_ATOMS: atom_id res chain seq x y z
N MET A 1 40.97 66.46 25.47
CA MET A 1 39.83 65.62 25.90
C MET A 1 38.53 66.36 25.63
N LYS A 2 37.84 66.06 24.51
CA LYS A 2 36.53 66.65 24.21
C LYS A 2 35.52 66.04 25.17
N LYS A 3 34.99 66.85 26.10
CA LYS A 3 33.83 66.51 26.94
C LYS A 3 32.65 66.24 26.00
N MET A 4 32.45 64.98 25.61
CA MET A 4 31.24 64.59 24.91
C MET A 4 30.08 64.72 25.88
N ASN A 5 29.08 65.49 25.46
CA ASN A 5 27.97 65.91 26.29
C ASN A 5 27.08 64.70 26.55
N TYR A 6 27.29 64.01 27.68
CA TYR A 6 26.65 62.73 28.03
C TYR A 6 25.11 62.82 27.97
N LEU A 7 24.56 64.01 28.23
CA LEU A 7 23.14 64.31 28.11
C LEU A 7 22.58 64.07 26.71
N SER A 8 23.33 64.39 25.64
CA SER A 8 22.80 64.25 24.27
C SER A 8 22.67 62.78 23.86
N ARG A 9 23.50 61.89 24.42
CA ARG A 9 23.39 60.44 24.21
C ARG A 9 22.20 59.85 24.96
N ILE A 10 21.99 60.25 26.22
CA ILE A 10 20.84 59.79 26.99
C ILE A 10 19.52 60.22 26.34
N ALA A 11 19.45 61.47 25.86
CA ALA A 11 18.27 61.95 25.13
C ALA A 11 18.00 61.15 23.85
N ALA A 12 19.05 60.80 23.09
CA ALA A 12 18.91 59.97 21.90
C ALA A 12 18.40 58.56 22.24
N TYR A 13 18.91 57.93 23.30
CA TYR A 13 18.43 56.62 23.74
C TYR A 13 16.98 56.65 24.21
N LEU A 14 16.56 57.69 24.94
CA LEU A 14 15.17 57.84 25.36
C LEU A 14 14.22 58.00 24.16
N VAL A 15 14.61 58.76 23.12
CA VAL A 15 13.81 58.89 21.91
C VAL A 15 13.70 57.56 21.16
N ILE A 16 14.80 56.80 21.06
CA ILE A 16 14.78 55.48 20.41
C ILE A 16 13.88 54.51 21.19
N VAL A 17 14.01 54.45 22.51
CA VAL A 17 13.19 53.57 23.35
C VAL A 17 11.72 53.97 23.29
N SER A 18 11.39 55.27 23.33
CA SER A 18 10.01 55.74 23.20
C SER A 18 9.42 55.41 21.82
N LEU A 19 10.19 55.54 20.74
CA LEU A 19 9.76 55.14 19.40
C LEU A 19 9.52 53.63 19.32
N SER A 20 10.44 52.81 19.84
CA SER A 20 10.28 51.36 19.87
C SER A 20 9.08 50.89 20.72
N LEU A 21 8.85 51.52 21.88
CA LEU A 21 7.70 51.20 22.73
C LEU A 21 6.38 51.64 22.08
N SER A 22 6.37 52.78 21.39
CA SER A 22 5.17 53.24 20.66
C SER A 22 4.82 52.31 19.49
N SER A 23 5.82 51.77 18.77
CA SER A 23 5.56 50.77 17.73
C SER A 23 5.03 49.44 18.27
N LEU A 24 5.33 49.09 19.52
CA LEU A 24 4.81 47.88 20.17
C LEU A 24 3.40 48.07 20.76
N LEU A 25 3.05 49.28 21.21
CA LEU A 25 1.77 49.55 21.87
C LEU A 25 0.64 49.95 20.90
N PHE A 26 0.96 50.38 19.68
CA PHE A 26 -0.04 50.76 18.67
C PHE A 26 -0.20 49.74 17.52
N TYR A 27 0.50 48.60 17.56
CA TYR A 27 0.27 47.50 16.63
C TYR A 27 -0.86 46.58 17.15
N SER A 28 -2.07 47.12 17.17
CA SER A 28 -3.31 46.34 17.26
C SER A 28 -3.87 46.22 15.85
N PRO A 29 -3.68 45.09 15.14
CA PRO A 29 -4.33 44.91 13.85
C PRO A 29 -5.82 44.77 14.12
N SER A 30 -6.59 45.80 13.78
CA SER A 30 -8.04 45.86 13.92
C SER A 30 -8.78 44.97 12.90
N SER A 31 -8.10 43.98 12.34
CA SER A 31 -8.64 43.10 11.31
C SER A 31 -7.86 41.79 11.25
N ILE A 32 -7.81 41.05 12.36
CA ILE A 32 -7.55 39.62 12.26
C ILE A 32 -8.88 38.96 11.95
N VAL A 33 -9.21 38.85 10.66
CA VAL A 33 -10.25 37.93 10.20
C VAL A 33 -9.58 36.57 10.13
N PHE A 34 -9.61 35.84 11.24
CA PHE A 34 -9.45 34.39 11.14
C PHE A 34 -10.61 33.90 10.27
N SER A 35 -10.32 33.26 9.14
CA SER A 35 -11.31 32.41 8.48
C SER A 35 -11.53 31.25 9.43
N ALA A 36 -12.40 31.44 10.42
CA ALA A 36 -12.93 30.35 11.22
C ALA A 36 -13.44 29.28 10.25
N GLU A 37 -13.19 28.00 10.55
CA GLU A 37 -13.96 26.93 9.93
C GLU A 37 -15.43 27.35 10.01
N SER A 38 -16.12 27.35 8.88
CA SER A 38 -17.50 27.79 8.89
C SER A 38 -18.26 26.87 9.85
N ASP A 39 -18.87 27.45 10.90
CA ASP A 39 -19.62 26.74 11.94
C ASP A 39 -20.88 26.02 11.41
N TYR A 40 -21.03 25.89 10.09
CA TYR A 40 -22.18 25.30 9.44
C TYR A 40 -21.91 23.85 9.04
N SER A 41 -22.87 22.97 9.30
CA SER A 41 -22.92 21.61 8.79
C SER A 41 -24.29 21.30 8.18
N ILE A 42 -24.32 20.37 7.23
CA ILE A 42 -25.56 19.85 6.63
C ILE A 42 -25.77 18.43 7.13
N GLU A 43 -26.90 18.21 7.79
CA GLU A 43 -27.34 16.88 8.23
C GLU A 43 -28.48 16.40 7.31
N VAL A 44 -28.39 15.19 6.77
CA VAL A 44 -29.48 14.52 6.04
C VAL A 44 -30.18 13.58 7.01
N THR A 45 -31.46 13.80 7.27
CA THR A 45 -32.25 12.99 8.22
C THR A 45 -33.00 11.84 7.54
N SER A 46 -33.34 11.99 6.26
CA SER A 46 -33.98 10.95 5.46
C SER A 46 -33.71 11.18 3.97
N PRO A 47 -33.57 10.13 3.14
CA PRO A 47 -33.28 8.76 3.57
C PRO A 47 -31.95 8.71 4.34
N GLY A 48 -31.71 7.62 5.08
CA GLY A 48 -30.40 7.37 5.67
C GLY A 48 -29.36 6.96 4.61
N PRO A 49 -28.05 7.01 4.93
CA PRO A 49 -27.02 6.41 4.09
C PRO A 49 -27.36 4.95 3.76
N GLU A 50 -27.12 4.56 2.51
CA GLU A 50 -27.35 3.21 1.98
C GLU A 50 -28.82 2.76 1.94
N ALA A 51 -29.78 3.67 2.07
CA ALA A 51 -31.19 3.33 1.96
C ALA A 51 -31.51 2.68 0.60
N ILE A 52 -32.41 1.70 0.63
CA ILE A 52 -32.98 1.07 -0.57
C ILE A 52 -34.42 1.55 -0.71
N LEU A 53 -34.72 2.28 -1.78
CA LEU A 53 -36.02 2.87 -2.04
C LEU A 53 -36.74 2.07 -3.13
N ASP A 54 -38.00 1.70 -2.86
CA ASP A 54 -38.85 1.03 -3.85
C ASP A 54 -39.51 2.02 -4.83
N ASN A 55 -39.51 3.31 -4.49
CA ASN A 55 -40.05 4.37 -5.33
C ASN A 55 -38.91 5.12 -6.03
N PRO A 56 -38.95 5.30 -7.36
CA PRO A 56 -37.92 6.07 -8.08
C PRO A 56 -37.88 7.54 -7.66
N LYS A 57 -38.96 8.07 -7.07
CA LYS A 57 -38.97 9.39 -6.45
C LYS A 57 -38.36 9.32 -5.05
N ALA A 58 -37.13 9.80 -4.91
CA ALA A 58 -36.49 9.98 -3.61
C ALA A 58 -36.89 11.33 -3.01
N GLU A 59 -37.17 11.33 -1.71
CA GLU A 59 -37.42 12.54 -0.92
C GLU A 59 -36.36 12.65 0.18
N PHE A 60 -35.55 13.70 0.10
CA PHE A 60 -34.53 14.02 1.08
C PHE A 60 -35.05 15.08 2.03
N THR A 61 -34.80 14.88 3.32
CA THR A 61 -34.99 15.89 4.35
C THR A 61 -33.73 16.05 5.15
N GLY A 62 -33.50 17.23 5.69
CA GLY A 62 -32.35 17.48 6.52
C GLY A 62 -32.41 18.81 7.23
N LYS A 63 -31.31 19.14 7.90
CA LYS A 63 -31.16 20.38 8.65
C LYS A 63 -29.79 20.99 8.42
N ILE A 64 -29.73 22.30 8.31
CA ILE A 64 -28.49 23.07 8.41
C ILE A 64 -28.28 23.42 9.88
N ILE A 65 -27.15 23.03 10.45
CA ILE A 65 -26.78 23.35 11.83
C ILE A 65 -25.70 24.43 11.75
N GLY A 66 -25.86 25.55 12.45
CA GLY A 66 -24.80 26.55 12.59
C GLY A 66 -25.04 27.53 13.73
N ALA A 67 -23.95 28.17 14.17
CA ALA A 67 -23.97 29.09 15.33
C ALA A 67 -24.73 30.39 15.07
N VAL A 68 -24.87 30.79 13.81
CA VAL A 68 -25.56 32.03 13.39
C VAL A 68 -26.79 31.68 12.56
N PRO A 69 -27.97 32.26 12.85
CA PRO A 69 -29.18 32.08 12.03
C PRO A 69 -28.91 32.40 10.56
N LEU A 70 -29.45 31.58 9.66
CA LEU A 70 -29.27 31.73 8.21
C LEU A 70 -29.94 33.04 7.74
N ALA A 71 -29.22 33.88 7.01
CA ALA A 71 -29.79 35.10 6.44
C ALA A 71 -30.64 34.75 5.20
N GLU A 72 -31.91 35.16 5.17
CA GLU A 72 -32.93 34.71 4.20
C GLU A 72 -32.56 34.88 2.70
N ASN A 73 -31.55 35.70 2.36
CA ASN A 73 -31.38 36.19 0.99
C ASN A 73 -30.05 35.78 0.31
N HIS A 74 -29.12 35.09 0.98
CA HIS A 74 -27.75 34.91 0.46
C HIS A 74 -27.26 33.45 0.35
N GLN A 75 -28.07 32.47 0.77
CA GLN A 75 -27.63 31.08 0.88
C GLN A 75 -28.50 30.16 0.03
N GLN A 76 -27.83 29.35 -0.80
CA GLN A 76 -28.48 28.36 -1.66
C GLN A 76 -27.88 26.99 -1.34
N ILE A 77 -28.73 26.02 -0.95
CA ILE A 77 -28.34 24.62 -1.04
C ILE A 77 -28.35 24.26 -2.53
N LYS A 78 -27.21 23.82 -3.04
CA LYS A 78 -27.12 23.15 -4.33
C LYS A 78 -27.06 21.65 -4.15
N VAL A 79 -27.66 20.93 -5.08
CA VAL A 79 -27.71 19.47 -5.06
C VAL A 79 -27.01 18.95 -6.30
N TYR A 80 -26.05 18.06 -6.11
CA TYR A 80 -25.31 17.43 -7.19
C TYR A 80 -25.55 15.92 -7.19
N GLU A 81 -25.59 15.33 -8.38
CA GLU A 81 -25.52 13.90 -8.57
C GLU A 81 -24.13 13.56 -9.12
N GLU A 82 -23.42 12.65 -8.44
CA GLU A 82 -22.11 12.19 -8.87
C GLU A 82 -22.25 10.88 -9.64
N ASN A 83 -21.88 10.90 -10.92
CA ASN A 83 -21.90 9.71 -11.75
C ASN A 83 -20.83 8.71 -11.25
N ALA A 84 -21.25 7.49 -10.94
CA ALA A 84 -20.39 6.48 -10.30
C ALA A 84 -19.20 6.02 -11.17
N GLU A 85 -19.29 6.12 -12.50
CA GLU A 85 -18.24 5.67 -13.43
C GLU A 85 -17.21 6.77 -13.71
N THR A 86 -17.68 8.02 -13.86
CA THR A 86 -16.84 9.14 -14.32
C THR A 86 -16.41 10.08 -13.20
N MET A 87 -16.97 9.94 -11.99
CA MET A 87 -16.83 10.87 -10.87
C MET A 87 -17.22 12.32 -11.21
N LYS A 88 -17.90 12.53 -12.35
CA LYS A 88 -18.35 13.85 -12.78
C LYS A 88 -19.59 14.24 -11.99
N ARG A 89 -19.53 15.41 -11.34
CA ARG A 89 -20.67 16.02 -10.66
C ARG A 89 -21.56 16.73 -11.68
N MET A 90 -22.84 16.41 -11.66
CA MET A 90 -23.88 17.10 -12.40
C MET A 90 -24.76 17.83 -11.41
N GLU A 91 -24.94 19.15 -11.59
CA GLU A 91 -25.88 19.89 -10.76
C GLU A 91 -27.31 19.47 -11.11
N ILE A 92 -28.07 19.08 -10.08
CA ILE A 92 -29.46 18.64 -10.14
C ILE A 92 -30.38 19.51 -9.28
N THR A 93 -29.89 20.67 -8.84
CA THR A 93 -30.67 21.68 -8.13
C THR A 93 -31.86 22.11 -8.99
N ASP A 94 -33.06 21.98 -8.45
CA ASP A 94 -34.28 22.49 -9.07
C ASP A 94 -35.06 23.26 -8.00
N ASN A 95 -35.34 24.53 -8.29
CA ASN A 95 -35.94 25.46 -7.34
C ASN A 95 -37.35 25.03 -6.91
N ASP A 96 -38.06 24.29 -7.76
CA ASP A 96 -39.40 23.77 -7.40
C ASP A 96 -39.32 22.54 -6.48
N SER A 97 -38.18 21.83 -6.56
CA SER A 97 -37.92 20.56 -5.89
C SER A 97 -37.22 20.71 -4.54
N LEU A 98 -36.51 21.82 -4.31
CA LEU A 98 -35.81 22.16 -3.06
C LEU A 98 -36.55 23.26 -2.29
N LYS A 99 -36.90 22.98 -1.04
CA LYS A 99 -37.53 23.95 -0.12
C LYS A 99 -36.71 24.02 1.15
N VAL A 100 -36.29 25.22 1.54
CA VAL A 100 -35.62 25.50 2.82
C VAL A 100 -36.53 26.43 3.62
N ASN A 101 -36.75 26.12 4.90
CA ASN A 101 -37.51 26.99 5.80
C ASN A 101 -36.58 27.86 6.65
N GLY A 102 -37.15 28.85 7.34
CA GLY A 102 -36.38 29.79 8.19
C GLY A 102 -35.70 29.15 9.41
N THR A 103 -35.97 27.88 9.73
CA THR A 103 -35.30 27.13 10.80
C THR A 103 -34.11 26.30 10.29
N GLY A 104 -33.79 26.40 9.00
CA GLY A 104 -32.72 25.65 8.35
C GLY A 104 -33.08 24.21 8.00
N GLU A 105 -34.34 23.81 8.18
CA GLU A 105 -34.81 22.52 7.69
C GLU A 105 -35.05 22.63 6.19
N TRP A 106 -34.68 21.58 5.48
CA TRP A 106 -34.80 21.54 4.03
C TRP A 106 -35.40 20.23 3.56
N LYS A 107 -36.07 20.29 2.42
CA LYS A 107 -36.62 19.15 1.71
C LYS A 107 -36.25 19.24 0.24
N TYR A 108 -35.72 18.16 -0.32
CA TYR A 108 -35.43 18.02 -1.74
C TYR A 108 -36.14 16.77 -2.28
N SER A 109 -36.68 16.81 -3.50
CA SER A 109 -37.23 15.60 -4.12
C SER A 109 -36.91 15.52 -5.60
N LYS A 110 -36.53 14.33 -6.06
CA LYS A 110 -36.24 14.08 -7.47
C LYS A 110 -36.54 12.63 -7.83
N VAL A 111 -36.90 12.41 -9.09
CA VAL A 111 -37.01 11.08 -9.69
C VAL A 111 -35.63 10.65 -10.17
N PHE A 112 -35.16 9.52 -9.68
CA PHE A 112 -33.91 8.88 -10.05
C PHE A 112 -34.18 7.65 -10.91
N SER A 113 -33.21 7.28 -11.76
CA SER A 113 -33.24 6.02 -12.48
C SER A 113 -33.07 4.84 -11.51
N GLU A 114 -33.25 3.62 -12.00
CA GLU A 114 -32.92 2.42 -11.23
C GLU A 114 -31.39 2.33 -11.02
N GLY A 115 -30.97 1.85 -9.85
CA GLY A 115 -29.55 1.68 -9.54
C GLY A 115 -29.07 2.45 -8.32
N LEU A 116 -27.75 2.54 -8.19
CA LEU A 116 -27.08 3.23 -7.09
C LEU A 116 -26.86 4.70 -7.46
N HIS A 117 -27.22 5.60 -6.55
CA HIS A 117 -27.04 7.04 -6.71
C HIS A 117 -26.21 7.60 -5.56
N LYS A 118 -25.38 8.60 -5.87
CA LYS A 118 -24.67 9.43 -4.88
C LYS A 118 -25.05 10.88 -5.10
N VAL A 119 -25.76 11.44 -4.12
CA VAL A 119 -26.23 12.83 -4.11
C VAL A 119 -25.41 13.62 -3.10
N ILE A 120 -25.00 14.83 -3.46
CA ILE A 120 -24.18 15.71 -2.63
C ILE A 120 -24.95 17.00 -2.41
N PHE A 121 -25.24 17.34 -1.16
CA PHE A 121 -25.81 18.63 -0.79
C PHE A 121 -24.68 19.58 -0.44
N VAL A 122 -24.68 20.76 -1.05
CA VAL A 122 -23.64 21.78 -0.87
C VAL A 122 -24.31 23.07 -0.45
N LEU A 123 -23.93 23.61 0.69
CA LEU A 123 -24.37 24.92 1.16
C LEU A 123 -23.39 25.96 0.65
N GLU A 124 -23.87 26.90 -0.16
CA GLU A 124 -23.08 28.02 -0.68
C GLU A 124 -23.64 29.36 -0.16
N ALA A 125 -22.75 30.29 0.18
CA ALA A 125 -23.08 31.71 0.35
C ALA A 125 -22.19 32.53 -0.57
N ASP A 126 -22.78 33.46 -1.31
CA ASP A 126 -22.07 34.34 -2.25
C ASP A 126 -21.12 33.58 -3.18
N SER A 127 -21.54 32.40 -3.66
CA SER A 127 -20.78 31.46 -4.50
C SER A 127 -19.54 30.82 -3.85
N VAL A 128 -19.40 30.91 -2.53
CA VAL A 128 -18.37 30.20 -1.75
C VAL A 128 -19.00 29.00 -1.08
N LYS A 129 -18.39 27.82 -1.24
CA LYS A 129 -18.79 26.60 -0.54
C LYS A 129 -18.52 26.74 0.95
N ILE A 130 -19.57 26.54 1.76
CA ILE A 130 -19.50 26.60 3.23
C ILE A 130 -19.48 25.17 3.80
N ALA A 131 -20.42 24.33 3.38
CA ALA A 131 -20.53 22.96 3.89
C ALA A 131 -20.95 22.01 2.76
N GLU A 132 -20.58 20.73 2.87
CA GLU A 132 -21.08 19.69 1.97
C GLU A 132 -21.36 18.40 2.72
N THR A 133 -22.36 17.63 2.27
CA THR A 133 -22.64 16.31 2.82
C THR A 133 -23.08 15.34 1.70
N PRO A 134 -22.36 14.23 1.47
CA PRO A 134 -22.75 13.23 0.50
C PRO A 134 -23.72 12.19 1.10
N ILE A 135 -24.64 11.68 0.28
CA ILE A 135 -25.49 10.54 0.60
C ILE A 135 -25.56 9.56 -0.57
N SER A 136 -25.45 8.27 -0.25
CA SER A 136 -25.61 7.18 -1.22
C SER A 136 -26.89 6.40 -0.93
N PHE A 137 -27.66 6.03 -1.95
CA PHE A 137 -28.88 5.23 -1.83
C PHE A 137 -29.14 4.45 -3.13
N THR A 138 -29.99 3.42 -3.07
CA THR A 138 -30.34 2.58 -4.23
C THR A 138 -31.82 2.69 -4.55
N ILE A 139 -32.18 2.92 -5.82
CA ILE A 139 -33.54 2.74 -6.32
C ILE A 139 -33.67 1.29 -6.82
N LYS A 140 -34.62 0.52 -6.27
CA LYS A 140 -34.87 -0.85 -6.75
C LYS A 140 -35.39 -0.82 -8.18
N SER A 141 -34.98 -1.82 -8.95
CA SER A 141 -35.58 -2.08 -10.25
C SER A 141 -37.04 -2.47 -10.06
N ALA A 142 -37.95 -1.80 -10.78
CA ALA A 142 -39.35 -2.18 -10.82
C ALA A 142 -39.42 -3.53 -11.53
N LEU A 143 -39.36 -4.62 -10.76
CA LEU A 143 -39.55 -5.97 -11.26
C LEU A 143 -40.82 -5.99 -12.10
N ALA A 144 -40.65 -6.13 -13.41
CA ALA A 144 -41.75 -6.31 -14.34
C ALA A 144 -42.57 -7.51 -13.84
N GLY A 145 -43.77 -7.23 -13.33
CA GLY A 145 -44.60 -8.22 -12.67
C GLY A 145 -44.83 -9.43 -13.57
N SER A 146 -44.16 -10.53 -13.26
CA SER A 146 -44.54 -11.85 -13.76
C SER A 146 -45.76 -12.30 -12.96
N ASN A 147 -46.93 -12.19 -13.58
CA ASN A 147 -48.11 -12.93 -13.16
C ASN A 147 -47.80 -14.43 -13.21
N SER A 148 -47.82 -15.11 -12.08
CA SER A 148 -48.11 -16.54 -12.03
C SER A 148 -48.79 -16.87 -10.71
N ASP A 149 -50.10 -17.07 -10.83
CA ASP A 149 -50.97 -17.71 -9.86
C ASP A 149 -50.63 -19.21 -9.68
N GLU A 150 -50.85 -19.67 -8.44
CA GLU A 150 -51.50 -20.93 -8.06
C GLU A 150 -50.71 -22.28 -7.94
N ALA A 151 -50.70 -22.75 -6.66
CA ALA A 151 -50.88 -24.11 -6.13
C ALA A 151 -49.82 -25.21 -6.37
N ALA A 152 -49.21 -25.73 -5.29
CA ALA A 152 -49.76 -26.83 -4.48
C ALA A 152 -48.69 -27.48 -3.57
N ASN A 153 -49.07 -27.70 -2.32
CA ASN A 153 -48.37 -28.47 -1.28
C ASN A 153 -48.36 -29.98 -1.64
N PRO A 154 -47.41 -30.81 -1.13
CA PRO A 154 -47.79 -31.57 0.06
C PRO A 154 -46.66 -31.89 1.07
N LYS A 155 -47.13 -32.09 2.31
CA LYS A 155 -46.47 -32.74 3.46
C LYS A 155 -46.00 -34.17 3.14
N ILE A 156 -44.84 -34.58 3.67
CA ILE A 156 -44.56 -35.97 4.05
C ILE A 156 -43.86 -36.03 5.42
N ASN A 157 -44.29 -37.03 6.19
CA ASN A 157 -44.08 -37.35 7.59
C ASN A 157 -42.70 -37.95 7.95
N SER A 158 -42.56 -38.04 9.27
CA SER A 158 -41.49 -38.51 10.15
C SER A 158 -41.10 -40.01 10.09
N ASP A 159 -40.00 -40.26 10.81
CA ASP A 159 -39.58 -41.49 11.52
C ASP A 159 -38.93 -42.64 10.73
N LYS A 160 -37.64 -42.89 11.03
CA LYS A 160 -37.22 -44.14 11.71
C LYS A 160 -35.73 -44.22 12.10
N GLU A 161 -35.55 -44.46 13.40
CA GLU A 161 -34.66 -45.40 14.13
C GLU A 161 -33.26 -45.81 13.59
N LEU A 162 -32.31 -45.65 14.52
CA LEU A 162 -31.00 -46.33 14.64
C LEU A 162 -31.12 -47.85 14.84
N PRO A 163 -30.04 -48.58 14.52
CA PRO A 163 -29.45 -49.50 15.49
C PRO A 163 -27.90 -49.49 15.51
N PRO A 164 -27.26 -50.20 16.48
CA PRO A 164 -26.09 -49.70 17.17
C PRO A 164 -24.79 -50.50 16.94
N ASN A 165 -23.70 -49.91 17.46
CA ASN A 165 -22.51 -50.51 18.09
C ASN A 165 -21.72 -51.60 17.33
N GLY A 166 -20.47 -51.28 16.99
CA GLY A 166 -19.49 -52.22 16.48
C GLY A 166 -18.07 -51.81 16.89
N THR A 167 -17.64 -52.31 18.04
CA THR A 167 -16.26 -52.33 18.55
C THR A 167 -15.33 -53.07 17.59
N ILE A 168 -14.23 -52.44 17.14
CA ILE A 168 -13.09 -53.17 16.55
C ILE A 168 -11.77 -52.65 17.11
N LYS A 169 -10.94 -53.63 17.46
CA LYS A 169 -9.66 -53.64 18.15
C LYS A 169 -8.55 -52.90 17.39
N SER A 170 -7.66 -52.27 18.15
CA SER A 170 -6.32 -51.89 17.71
C SER A 170 -5.39 -53.11 17.81
N GLU A 171 -4.66 -53.41 16.74
CA GLU A 171 -3.38 -54.12 16.75
C GLU A 171 -2.86 -54.15 15.30
N ASN A 172 -1.76 -53.46 15.00
CA ASN A 172 -0.54 -54.13 14.60
C ASN A 172 0.63 -53.19 14.38
N ALA A 173 1.76 -53.67 14.87
CA ALA A 173 3.10 -53.11 14.77
C ALA A 173 3.58 -53.07 13.33
N VAL A 174 4.32 -52.01 12.99
CA VAL A 174 5.12 -51.92 11.76
C VAL A 174 6.57 -52.19 12.16
N THR A 175 7.07 -53.30 11.63
CA THR A 175 8.46 -53.75 11.68
C THR A 175 9.29 -52.89 10.74
N GLU A 176 10.37 -52.29 11.23
CA GLU A 176 11.41 -51.66 10.42
C GLU A 176 12.32 -52.75 9.81
N GLU A 177 12.36 -52.83 8.48
CA GLU A 177 13.42 -53.53 7.75
C GLU A 177 14.31 -52.50 7.05
N SER A 178 15.56 -52.43 7.49
CA SER A 178 16.64 -51.68 6.88
C SER A 178 17.20 -52.45 5.66
N VAL A 179 16.95 -51.95 4.45
CA VAL A 179 17.62 -52.46 3.25
C VAL A 179 18.84 -51.59 2.95
N THR A 180 20.02 -52.19 3.08
CA THR A 180 21.31 -51.69 2.61
C THR A 180 21.43 -51.93 1.10
N VAL A 181 21.53 -50.86 0.30
CA VAL A 181 21.85 -50.93 -1.13
C VAL A 181 23.21 -50.30 -1.37
N SER A 182 24.09 -51.09 -2.01
CA SER A 182 25.45 -50.72 -2.41
C SER A 182 25.45 -49.98 -3.76
N PRO A 183 26.35 -49.02 -4.03
CA PRO A 183 26.31 -48.19 -5.22
C PRO A 183 27.20 -48.75 -6.34
N ALA A 184 26.60 -49.17 -7.44
CA ALA A 184 27.27 -49.29 -8.73
C ALA A 184 26.25 -49.06 -9.85
N ASP A 185 26.65 -48.26 -10.84
CA ASP A 185 25.94 -47.87 -12.07
C ASP A 185 25.20 -46.52 -12.05
N ALA A 186 25.99 -45.45 -12.15
CA ALA A 186 25.56 -44.16 -12.69
C ALA A 186 26.02 -44.06 -14.15
N SER A 187 25.15 -44.40 -15.09
CA SER A 187 25.29 -44.04 -16.50
C SER A 187 23.92 -43.92 -17.15
N ALA A 188 23.74 -42.81 -17.87
CA ALA A 188 22.55 -42.40 -18.62
C ALA A 188 21.33 -41.98 -17.77
N ILE A 189 21.38 -40.75 -17.24
CA ILE A 189 20.15 -40.01 -16.93
C ILE A 189 19.55 -39.60 -18.28
N ASN A 190 18.55 -40.34 -18.73
CA ASN A 190 17.64 -39.86 -19.75
C ASN A 190 17.05 -38.55 -19.25
N ALA A 191 17.27 -37.47 -19.99
CA ALA A 191 16.51 -36.23 -19.83
C ALA A 191 15.08 -36.52 -20.30
N GLU A 192 14.28 -37.16 -19.43
CA GLU A 192 12.84 -37.08 -19.55
C GLU A 192 12.49 -35.60 -19.48
N THR A 193 12.00 -35.07 -20.60
CA THR A 193 11.32 -33.78 -20.65
C THR A 193 10.14 -33.86 -19.70
N GLU A 194 10.35 -33.51 -18.43
CA GLU A 194 9.30 -33.30 -17.44
C GLU A 194 8.30 -32.34 -18.06
N ALA A 195 7.10 -32.84 -18.35
CA ALA A 195 6.02 -32.01 -18.81
C ALA A 195 5.82 -30.90 -17.78
N THR A 196 5.98 -29.65 -18.19
CA THR A 196 5.83 -28.49 -17.30
C THR A 196 4.41 -28.51 -16.73
N VAL A 197 4.29 -28.86 -15.46
CA VAL A 197 3.02 -28.86 -14.74
C VAL A 197 2.51 -27.44 -14.72
N SER A 198 1.37 -27.18 -15.36
CA SER A 198 0.70 -25.88 -15.28
C SER A 198 0.41 -25.57 -13.80
N ARG A 199 0.56 -24.31 -13.39
CA ARG A 199 0.38 -23.88 -12.00
C ARG A 199 -0.62 -22.72 -11.96
N PRO A 200 -1.49 -22.64 -10.94
CA PRO A 200 -2.38 -21.49 -10.77
C PRO A 200 -1.59 -20.18 -10.64
N GLN A 201 -2.08 -19.13 -11.29
CA GLN A 201 -1.41 -17.81 -11.34
C GLN A 201 -2.28 -16.75 -10.67
N VAL A 202 -1.69 -15.96 -9.77
CA VAL A 202 -2.37 -14.80 -9.19
C VAL A 202 -2.33 -13.65 -10.20
N THR A 203 -3.50 -13.21 -10.67
CA THR A 203 -3.62 -12.19 -11.73
C THR A 203 -4.12 -10.84 -11.21
N GLY A 204 -4.61 -10.78 -9.97
CA GLY A 204 -5.02 -9.52 -9.35
C GLY A 204 -5.22 -9.67 -7.85
N ILE A 205 -4.88 -8.62 -7.11
CA ILE A 205 -5.12 -8.52 -5.67
C ILE A 205 -5.72 -7.16 -5.37
N LYS A 206 -6.86 -7.17 -4.70
CA LYS A 206 -7.74 -6.02 -4.56
C LYS A 206 -8.20 -5.86 -3.13
N ILE A 207 -8.29 -4.62 -2.66
CA ILE A 207 -8.90 -4.27 -1.37
C ILE A 207 -10.30 -3.71 -1.64
N ILE A 208 -11.28 -4.22 -0.89
CA ILE A 208 -12.70 -3.87 -1.01
C ILE A 208 -13.10 -3.18 0.29
N ALA A 209 -13.36 -1.87 0.23
CA ALA A 209 -13.83 -1.12 1.38
C ALA A 209 -15.27 -1.51 1.77
N PRO A 210 -15.62 -1.50 3.07
CA PRO A 210 -16.98 -1.78 3.55
C PRO A 210 -17.99 -0.81 2.94
N GLY A 211 -19.16 -1.29 2.53
CA GLY A 211 -20.24 -0.47 1.93
C GLY A 211 -19.93 0.06 0.52
N SER A 212 -18.68 -0.07 0.06
CA SER A 212 -18.32 0.33 -1.29
C SER A 212 -18.87 -0.70 -2.29
N LYS A 213 -19.72 -0.25 -3.21
CA LYS A 213 -19.72 -0.80 -4.59
C LYS A 213 -18.49 -0.32 -5.38
N GLY A 214 -17.57 0.36 -4.69
CA GLY A 214 -16.40 1.01 -5.25
C GLY A 214 -15.47 -0.02 -5.84
N PHE A 215 -14.98 0.30 -7.03
CA PHE A 215 -14.05 -0.51 -7.78
C PHE A 215 -12.95 -1.03 -6.86
N PRO A 216 -12.71 -2.35 -6.85
CA PRO A 216 -11.66 -2.91 -6.04
C PRO A 216 -10.34 -2.25 -6.45
N THR A 217 -9.65 -1.61 -5.51
CA THR A 217 -8.38 -0.92 -5.78
C THR A 217 -7.24 -1.92 -5.75
N ASP A 218 -6.30 -1.79 -6.69
CA ASP A 218 -5.05 -2.56 -6.66
C ASP A 218 -4.36 -2.35 -5.32
N ALA A 219 -4.09 -3.46 -4.63
CA ALA A 219 -3.86 -3.46 -3.18
C ALA A 219 -2.40 -3.20 -2.75
N GLU A 220 -1.50 -2.91 -3.68
CA GLU A 220 -0.07 -3.03 -3.42
C GLU A 220 0.51 -1.89 -2.56
N ASP A 221 0.71 -2.16 -1.26
CA ASP A 221 1.25 -1.21 -0.25
C ASP A 221 0.32 -0.01 -0.05
N MET A 222 -0.98 -0.27 -0.02
CA MET A 222 -1.97 0.76 0.26
C MET A 222 -1.85 1.23 1.70
N THR A 223 -2.03 2.52 1.92
CA THR A 223 -2.24 3.11 3.25
C THR A 223 -3.70 3.55 3.39
N ASN A 224 -4.13 3.84 4.62
CA ASN A 224 -5.51 4.27 4.93
C ASN A 224 -6.60 3.24 4.59
N VAL A 225 -6.26 1.96 4.64
CA VAL A 225 -7.25 0.91 4.39
C VAL A 225 -8.29 0.87 5.51
N PRO A 226 -9.61 0.89 5.21
CA PRO A 226 -10.63 0.79 6.25
C PRO A 226 -10.48 -0.49 7.07
N ILE A 227 -10.75 -0.41 8.38
CA ILE A 227 -10.59 -1.57 9.27
C ILE A 227 -11.53 -2.74 8.98
N ASN A 228 -12.63 -2.51 8.27
CA ASN A 228 -13.58 -3.56 7.85
C ASN A 228 -13.42 -3.92 6.37
N ALA A 229 -12.29 -3.58 5.74
CA ALA A 229 -12.06 -3.92 4.36
C ALA A 229 -11.85 -5.43 4.17
N SER A 230 -12.39 -5.96 3.07
CA SER A 230 -12.13 -7.31 2.60
C SER A 230 -11.01 -7.31 1.56
N ILE A 231 -10.37 -8.46 1.36
CA ILE A 231 -9.36 -8.66 0.33
C ILE A 231 -9.89 -9.67 -0.68
N GLN A 232 -9.68 -9.39 -1.95
CA GLN A 232 -10.03 -10.26 -3.06
C GLN A 232 -8.78 -10.57 -3.88
N VAL A 233 -8.57 -11.84 -4.18
CA VAL A 233 -7.49 -12.33 -5.03
C VAL A 233 -8.09 -13.07 -6.22
N THR A 234 -7.70 -12.67 -7.42
CA THR A 234 -8.06 -13.35 -8.66
C THR A 234 -6.94 -14.32 -9.04
N VAL A 235 -7.32 -15.56 -9.34
CA VAL A 235 -6.42 -16.64 -9.73
C VAL A 235 -6.85 -17.20 -11.07
N ASN A 236 -5.96 -17.30 -12.03
CA ASN A 236 -6.20 -17.97 -13.31
C ASN A 236 -5.70 -19.42 -13.25
N GLU A 237 -6.58 -20.37 -13.58
CA GLU A 237 -6.31 -21.81 -13.64
C GLU A 237 -7.32 -22.50 -14.58
N ILE A 238 -6.82 -23.27 -15.56
CA ILE A 238 -7.65 -23.92 -16.59
C ILE A 238 -8.37 -25.16 -16.03
N GLY A 239 -7.79 -25.80 -15.00
CA GLY A 239 -8.38 -26.95 -14.31
C GLY A 239 -9.09 -26.60 -13.00
N LYS A 240 -9.40 -27.62 -12.21
CA LYS A 240 -10.02 -27.42 -10.90
C LYS A 240 -9.00 -26.91 -9.87
N LEU A 241 -9.32 -25.78 -9.23
CA LEU A 241 -8.55 -25.28 -8.09
C LEU A 241 -8.91 -26.03 -6.79
N THR A 242 -7.89 -26.49 -6.08
CA THR A 242 -7.97 -27.09 -4.75
C THR A 242 -7.43 -26.09 -3.73
N VAL A 243 -8.28 -25.72 -2.77
CA VAL A 243 -7.95 -24.73 -1.74
C VAL A 243 -7.98 -25.41 -0.37
N PRO A 244 -6.83 -25.88 0.15
CA PRO A 244 -6.79 -26.52 1.46
C PRO A 244 -6.82 -25.45 2.57
N GLY A 245 -7.89 -25.45 3.35
CA GLY A 245 -8.03 -24.54 4.50
C GLY A 245 -8.32 -23.10 4.09
N GLU A 246 -7.63 -22.15 4.71
CA GLU A 246 -7.87 -20.72 4.49
C GLU A 246 -7.18 -20.24 3.20
N PRO A 247 -7.88 -19.59 2.25
CA PRO A 247 -7.29 -19.21 0.97
C PRO A 247 -6.22 -18.12 1.09
N LEU A 248 -6.38 -17.19 2.04
CA LEU A 248 -5.50 -16.06 2.24
C LEU A 248 -5.06 -16.00 3.71
N ILE A 249 -3.76 -15.87 3.94
CA ILE A 249 -3.16 -15.81 5.28
C ILE A 249 -2.83 -14.35 5.58
N VAL A 250 -3.59 -13.72 6.47
CA VAL A 250 -3.42 -12.31 6.83
C VAL A 250 -2.72 -12.18 8.18
N ILE A 251 -1.52 -11.60 8.22
CA ILE A 251 -0.66 -11.52 9.41
C ILE A 251 -0.34 -10.05 9.71
N PRO A 252 -0.62 -9.52 10.91
CA PRO A 252 -0.15 -8.20 11.29
C PRO A 252 1.36 -8.22 11.54
N GLU A 253 2.09 -7.20 11.10
CA GLU A 253 3.56 -7.15 11.09
C GLU A 253 4.23 -7.61 12.40
N MET A 254 3.67 -7.19 13.53
CA MET A 254 4.24 -7.42 14.87
C MET A 254 3.79 -8.74 15.51
N LYS A 255 3.15 -9.65 14.75
CA LYS A 255 2.69 -10.95 15.26
C LYS A 255 2.98 -12.07 14.29
N THR A 256 2.95 -13.29 14.81
CA THR A 256 3.08 -14.52 14.05
C THR A 256 1.73 -15.19 13.75
N GLU A 257 0.67 -14.79 14.45
CA GLU A 257 -0.66 -15.36 14.32
C GLU A 257 -1.46 -14.70 13.20
N SER A 258 -2.11 -15.50 12.36
CA SER A 258 -2.99 -15.02 11.32
C SER A 258 -4.37 -14.58 11.86
N ILE A 259 -4.93 -13.56 11.24
CA ILE A 259 -6.31 -13.11 11.48
C ILE A 259 -7.28 -14.13 10.86
N LYS A 260 -8.39 -14.40 11.54
CA LYS A 260 -9.37 -15.40 11.09
C LYS A 260 -10.35 -14.85 10.04
N SER A 261 -10.46 -15.64 8.98
CA SER A 261 -11.51 -15.75 7.96
C SER A 261 -12.97 -15.86 8.40
N VAL A 262 -13.93 -15.16 7.79
CA VAL A 262 -15.30 -15.72 7.64
C VAL A 262 -15.26 -16.96 6.73
N GLU A 263 -14.46 -16.90 5.66
CA GLU A 263 -14.26 -17.94 4.66
C GLU A 263 -13.65 -19.22 5.25
N ALA A 264 -12.74 -19.08 6.22
CA ALA A 264 -12.12 -20.21 6.91
C ALA A 264 -13.13 -21.08 7.69
N GLU A 265 -14.24 -20.51 8.18
CA GLU A 265 -15.26 -21.26 8.93
C GLU A 265 -16.32 -21.87 8.03
N LYS A 266 -16.76 -21.13 7.02
CA LYS A 266 -17.85 -21.57 6.14
C LYS A 266 -17.39 -22.60 5.10
N GLY A 267 -16.07 -22.72 4.91
CA GLY A 267 -15.50 -23.40 3.76
C GLY A 267 -15.69 -22.55 2.51
N SER A 268 -14.66 -21.82 2.11
CA SER A 268 -14.69 -21.09 0.85
C SER A 268 -14.56 -22.06 -0.32
N ASN A 269 -15.63 -22.21 -1.10
CA ASN A 269 -15.51 -22.69 -2.47
C ASN A 269 -15.09 -21.50 -3.33
N PRO A 270 -13.94 -21.54 -4.00
CA PRO A 270 -13.57 -20.48 -4.92
C PRO A 270 -14.62 -20.43 -6.04
N ILE A 271 -15.10 -19.22 -6.36
CA ILE A 271 -16.05 -19.03 -7.46
C ILE A 271 -15.21 -19.04 -8.74
N GLY A 272 -15.39 -20.08 -9.56
CA GLY A 272 -14.70 -20.24 -10.84
C GLY A 272 -15.64 -20.03 -12.01
N GLU A 273 -15.29 -19.11 -12.91
CA GLU A 273 -15.94 -18.93 -14.22
C GLU A 273 -14.84 -18.87 -15.29
N ASP A 274 -14.93 -19.71 -16.32
CA ASP A 274 -13.98 -19.77 -17.45
C ASP A 274 -12.49 -19.83 -17.05
N GLY A 275 -12.17 -20.58 -16.00
CA GLY A 275 -10.81 -20.73 -15.48
C GLY A 275 -10.31 -19.55 -14.63
N VAL A 276 -11.18 -18.60 -14.32
CA VAL A 276 -10.88 -17.48 -13.41
C VAL A 276 -11.55 -17.73 -12.07
N TYR A 277 -10.73 -17.87 -11.02
CA TYR A 277 -11.14 -18.11 -9.66
C TYR A 277 -11.02 -16.84 -8.82
N THR A 278 -12.00 -16.62 -7.94
CA THR A 278 -11.95 -15.55 -6.94
C THR A 278 -11.81 -16.12 -5.53
N LEU A 279 -10.76 -15.68 -4.83
CA LEU A 279 -10.50 -15.96 -3.42
C LEU A 279 -10.78 -14.71 -2.61
N ASN A 280 -11.60 -14.82 -1.55
CA ASN A 280 -11.91 -13.69 -0.68
C ASN A 280 -11.36 -13.93 0.72
N PHE A 281 -11.03 -12.84 1.40
CA PHE A 281 -10.80 -12.78 2.83
C PHE A 281 -11.66 -11.67 3.40
N THR A 282 -12.58 -12.05 4.27
CA THR A 282 -13.40 -11.13 5.05
C THR A 282 -13.00 -11.28 6.51
N PRO A 283 -12.45 -10.23 7.15
CA PRO A 283 -12.04 -10.33 8.54
C PRO A 283 -13.26 -10.54 9.44
N LYS A 284 -13.19 -11.53 10.34
CA LYS A 284 -14.26 -11.80 11.31
C LYS A 284 -14.52 -10.66 12.29
N GLU A 285 -13.44 -10.05 12.72
CA GLU A 285 -13.44 -8.90 13.60
C GLU A 285 -12.79 -7.75 12.86
N PRO A 286 -13.21 -6.51 13.11
CA PRO A 286 -12.55 -5.34 12.53
C PRO A 286 -11.03 -5.42 12.73
N LEU A 287 -10.28 -5.11 11.66
CA LEU A 287 -8.84 -4.97 11.73
C LEU A 287 -8.47 -3.85 12.71
N LYS A 288 -7.24 -3.87 13.20
CA LYS A 288 -6.76 -2.84 14.12
C LYS A 288 -6.43 -1.58 13.35
N TYR A 289 -6.76 -0.41 13.90
CA TYR A 289 -6.30 0.88 13.36
C TYR A 289 -4.76 0.95 13.34
N ASN A 290 -4.22 1.74 12.41
CA ASN A 290 -2.79 2.04 12.28
C ASN A 290 -1.88 0.81 12.31
N THR A 291 -2.32 -0.29 11.69
CA THR A 291 -1.61 -1.57 11.73
C THR A 291 -1.30 -2.00 10.31
N THR A 292 -0.03 -2.34 10.08
CA THR A 292 0.45 -2.93 8.83
C THR A 292 0.14 -4.42 8.82
N TYR A 293 -0.49 -4.89 7.75
CA TYR A 293 -0.84 -6.27 7.50
C TYR A 293 -0.13 -6.78 6.25
N TYR A 294 0.31 -8.03 6.30
CA TYR A 294 0.81 -8.80 5.17
C TYR A 294 -0.23 -9.86 4.82
N VAL A 295 -0.64 -9.90 3.55
CA VAL A 295 -1.61 -10.87 3.04
C VAL A 295 -0.86 -11.80 2.11
N TYR A 296 -0.77 -13.08 2.49
CA TYR A 296 -0.15 -14.10 1.67
C TYR A 296 -1.23 -14.95 1.01
N VAL A 297 -1.10 -15.18 -0.29
CA VAL A 297 -1.88 -16.22 -0.96
C VAL A 297 -1.41 -17.57 -0.45
N ASN A 298 -2.33 -18.42 0.04
CA ASN A 298 -1.96 -19.68 0.67
C ASN A 298 -1.18 -20.57 -0.33
N PRO A 299 0.11 -20.86 -0.05
CA PRO A 299 0.97 -21.59 -0.99
C PRO A 299 0.61 -23.07 -1.14
N ALA A 300 -0.32 -23.58 -0.32
CA ALA A 300 -0.85 -24.93 -0.44
C ALA A 300 -1.98 -25.06 -1.46
N ILE A 301 -2.51 -23.95 -1.99
CA ILE A 301 -3.45 -23.98 -3.11
C ILE A 301 -2.78 -24.68 -4.31
N SER A 302 -3.50 -25.57 -4.97
CA SER A 302 -3.00 -26.32 -6.13
C SER A 302 -4.11 -26.57 -7.15
N ASN A 303 -3.74 -27.02 -8.34
CA ASN A 303 -4.69 -27.57 -9.29
C ASN A 303 -4.80 -29.10 -9.19
N GLU A 304 -5.60 -29.69 -10.07
CA GLU A 304 -5.84 -31.14 -10.16
C GLU A 304 -4.61 -31.99 -10.51
N THR A 305 -3.59 -31.37 -11.12
CA THR A 305 -2.29 -32.01 -11.40
C THR A 305 -1.29 -31.84 -10.26
N ASN A 306 -1.73 -31.36 -9.10
CA ASN A 306 -0.89 -30.98 -7.94
C ASN A 306 0.11 -29.85 -8.21
N GLY A 307 -0.05 -29.10 -9.31
CA GLY A 307 0.67 -27.85 -9.54
C GLY A 307 0.28 -26.83 -8.50
N ARG A 308 1.20 -26.46 -7.60
CA ARG A 308 0.93 -25.47 -6.53
C ARG A 308 0.83 -24.06 -7.11
N ILE A 309 0.01 -23.20 -6.52
CA ILE A 309 -0.07 -21.79 -6.88
C ILE A 309 1.30 -21.12 -6.81
N TYR A 310 1.53 -20.15 -7.67
CA TYR A 310 2.62 -19.21 -7.45
C TYR A 310 2.27 -18.28 -6.30
N ALA A 311 2.97 -18.43 -5.19
CA ALA A 311 2.71 -17.62 -4.02
C ALA A 311 3.02 -16.15 -4.31
N ARG A 312 2.14 -15.28 -3.84
CA ARG A 312 2.28 -13.83 -3.82
C ARG A 312 1.85 -13.29 -2.48
N TYR A 313 2.30 -12.09 -2.16
CA TYR A 313 1.80 -11.36 -1.01
C TYR A 313 1.64 -9.89 -1.33
N ILE A 314 0.79 -9.22 -0.56
CA ILE A 314 0.70 -7.77 -0.53
C ILE A 314 0.91 -7.31 0.91
N LYS A 315 1.22 -6.02 1.04
CA LYS A 315 1.21 -5.31 2.32
C LYS A 315 0.20 -4.18 2.24
N PHE A 316 -0.45 -3.86 3.34
CA PHE A 316 -1.23 -2.62 3.48
C PHE A 316 -1.25 -2.15 4.92
N THR A 317 -1.55 -0.86 5.13
CA THR A 317 -1.70 -0.27 6.46
C THR A 317 -3.11 0.28 6.62
N THR A 318 -3.77 -0.10 7.71
CA THR A 318 -5.11 0.38 8.04
C THR A 318 -5.12 1.87 8.41
N THR A 319 -6.28 2.48 8.27
CA THR A 319 -6.52 3.88 8.64
C THR A 319 -6.31 4.13 10.14
N SER A 320 -6.19 5.40 10.49
CA SER A 320 -6.16 5.86 11.87
C SER A 320 -7.55 5.92 12.48
N GLN A 321 -7.63 5.93 13.82
CA GLN A 321 -8.90 6.06 14.52
C GLN A 321 -9.53 7.45 14.31
N ASN A 322 -8.68 8.47 14.13
CA ASN A 322 -9.08 9.84 13.83
C ASN A 322 -8.78 10.10 12.36
N THR A 323 -9.73 9.79 11.47
CA THR A 323 -9.56 10.08 10.04
C THR A 323 -9.53 11.58 9.83
N ALA A 324 -8.34 12.16 9.70
CA ALA A 324 -8.21 13.53 9.22
C ALA A 324 -8.66 13.60 7.75
N HIS A 325 -9.22 14.73 7.35
CA HIS A 325 -9.40 15.06 5.93
C HIS A 325 -8.07 14.93 5.18
N ASP A 326 -8.08 14.55 3.89
CA ASP A 326 -6.85 14.52 3.09
C ASP A 326 -6.29 15.95 3.00
N LEU A 327 -5.18 16.17 3.72
CA LEU A 327 -4.47 17.45 3.74
C LEU A 327 -3.56 17.61 2.52
N HIS A 328 -3.40 16.58 1.70
CA HIS A 328 -2.59 16.62 0.48
C HIS A 328 -3.47 16.85 -0.76
N GLY A 329 -2.87 17.43 -1.80
CA GLY A 329 -3.46 17.56 -3.13
C GLY A 329 -4.56 18.60 -3.33
N ASN A 330 -5.35 18.91 -2.31
CA ASN A 330 -6.57 19.71 -2.46
C ASN A 330 -6.38 21.23 -2.24
N PHE A 331 -5.21 21.76 -2.61
CA PHE A 331 -4.83 23.16 -2.31
C PHE A 331 -5.58 24.20 -3.14
N THR A 332 -6.18 23.80 -4.27
CA THR A 332 -6.99 24.71 -5.10
C THR A 332 -8.35 25.03 -4.49
N THR A 333 -8.87 24.14 -3.63
CA THR A 333 -10.17 24.36 -2.96
C THR A 333 -10.04 24.65 -1.47
N ASN A 334 -8.89 24.35 -0.86
CA ASN A 334 -8.59 24.69 0.52
C ASN A 334 -7.15 25.21 0.68
N THR A 335 -6.97 26.53 0.58
CA THR A 335 -5.67 27.16 0.79
C THR A 335 -5.21 27.12 2.25
N ASN A 336 -6.11 26.87 3.22
CA ASN A 336 -5.73 26.72 4.62
C ASN A 336 -4.93 25.42 4.82
N SER A 337 -5.08 24.41 3.95
CA SER A 337 -4.25 23.20 3.96
C SER A 337 -2.76 23.51 3.73
N CYS A 338 -2.44 24.61 3.03
CA CYS A 338 -1.05 25.05 2.86
C CYS A 338 -0.43 25.43 4.22
N ALA A 339 -1.22 26.03 5.11
CA ALA A 339 -0.74 26.51 6.41
C ALA A 339 -0.42 25.36 7.40
N ALA A 340 -0.89 24.15 7.13
CA ALA A 340 -0.51 22.96 7.92
C ALA A 340 0.98 22.61 7.76
N CYS A 341 1.57 22.95 6.61
CA CYS A 341 2.97 22.64 6.29
C CYS A 341 3.86 23.89 6.20
N HIS A 342 3.29 25.00 5.73
CA HIS A 342 4.01 26.24 5.44
C HIS A 342 3.61 27.34 6.42
N SER A 343 4.59 28.09 6.90
CA SER A 343 4.36 29.29 7.71
C SER A 343 4.97 30.51 7.05
N THR A 344 4.12 31.44 6.63
CA THR A 344 4.53 32.71 6.00
C THR A 344 5.26 33.65 6.95
N HIS A 345 5.03 33.53 8.26
CA HIS A 345 5.61 34.42 9.27
C HIS A 345 6.74 33.78 10.07
N THR A 346 6.77 32.46 10.19
CA THR A 346 7.74 31.74 11.04
C THR A 346 8.49 30.63 10.32
N GLY A 347 8.24 30.44 9.01
CA GLY A 347 8.99 29.51 8.16
C GLY A 347 10.47 29.87 8.13
N LYS A 348 11.34 28.87 8.30
CA LYS A 348 12.80 29.08 8.41
C LYS A 348 13.57 28.75 7.13
N SER A 349 12.87 28.33 6.07
CA SER A 349 13.43 28.02 4.75
C SER A 349 12.81 28.91 3.67
N ASP A 350 13.44 28.98 2.50
CA ASP A 350 12.90 29.68 1.31
C ASP A 350 11.56 29.07 0.84
N THR A 351 11.30 27.82 1.24
CA THR A 351 10.04 27.10 1.03
C THR A 351 9.02 27.31 2.15
N LEU A 352 9.32 28.17 3.13
CA LEU A 352 8.47 28.50 4.28
C LEU A 352 8.09 27.29 5.14
N LEU A 353 8.86 26.20 5.08
CA LEU A 353 8.51 24.97 5.77
C LEU A 353 8.63 25.13 7.27
N GLY A 354 7.70 24.49 7.97
CA GLY A 354 7.97 23.99 9.30
C GLY A 354 7.47 24.83 10.47
N GLY A 355 7.11 26.11 10.31
CA GLY A 355 6.48 26.92 11.38
C GLY A 355 6.84 26.50 12.83
N GLU A 356 5.85 25.97 13.58
CA GLU A 356 5.98 25.39 14.92
C GLU A 356 6.67 24.01 14.96
N PHE A 357 6.49 23.19 13.93
CA PHE A 357 7.03 21.82 13.80
C PHE A 357 8.52 21.75 13.41
N GLY A 358 9.14 22.89 13.09
CA GLY A 358 10.55 23.03 12.71
C GLY A 358 10.82 22.74 11.22
N SER A 359 11.96 23.21 10.74
CA SER A 359 12.36 23.17 9.33
C SER A 359 12.91 21.83 8.86
N ASP A 360 12.82 20.77 9.66
CA ASP A 360 13.16 19.40 9.22
C ASP A 360 11.88 18.78 8.62
N PRO A 361 11.68 18.90 7.29
CA PRO A 361 10.43 18.53 6.67
C PRO A 361 10.29 17.01 6.62
N GLY A 362 11.39 16.28 6.80
CA GLY A 362 11.44 14.84 6.67
C GLY A 362 10.98 14.11 7.91
N LYS A 363 11.48 14.51 9.07
CA LYS A 363 11.26 13.75 10.29
C LYS A 363 10.21 14.36 11.23
N ASN A 364 10.07 15.68 11.27
CA ASN A 364 9.18 16.31 12.25
C ASN A 364 7.85 16.73 11.63
N LEU A 365 7.87 17.31 10.42
CA LEU A 365 6.65 17.82 9.80
C LEU A 365 5.71 16.70 9.35
N CYS A 366 6.17 15.78 8.48
CA CYS A 366 5.33 14.68 7.99
C CYS A 366 4.86 13.78 9.14
N MET A 367 5.77 13.48 10.06
CA MET A 367 5.49 12.58 11.18
C MET A 367 4.57 13.19 12.23
N ALA A 368 4.33 14.51 12.24
CA ALA A 368 3.32 15.12 13.12
C ALA A 368 1.92 14.55 12.87
N CYS A 369 1.64 14.09 11.65
CA CYS A 369 0.41 13.37 11.34
C CYS A 369 0.67 11.87 11.12
N HIS A 370 1.80 11.51 10.51
CA HIS A 370 2.17 10.13 10.18
C HIS A 370 2.84 9.36 11.34
N ASP A 371 2.50 9.66 12.59
CA ASP A 371 2.97 8.89 13.76
C ASP A 371 2.06 7.69 14.10
N GLY A 372 0.95 7.54 13.37
CA GLY A 372 -0.08 6.55 13.65
C GLY A 372 -1.19 7.07 14.58
N THR A 373 -1.29 8.36 14.85
CA THR A 373 -2.44 8.93 15.58
C THR A 373 -3.49 9.47 14.61
N THR A 374 -3.04 10.27 13.64
CA THR A 374 -3.90 11.03 12.71
C THR A 374 -3.84 10.46 11.30
N ALA A 375 -2.66 9.99 10.88
CA ALA A 375 -2.44 9.31 9.62
C ALA A 375 -1.61 8.03 9.84
N PRO A 376 -1.68 7.06 8.91
CA PRO A 376 -0.91 5.83 8.98
C PRO A 376 0.57 6.10 9.13
N LYS A 377 1.20 5.38 10.06
CA LYS A 377 2.63 5.45 10.28
C LYS A 377 3.38 4.78 9.12
N PRO A 378 4.50 5.35 8.62
CA PRO A 378 5.34 4.68 7.64
C PRO A 378 5.87 3.38 8.23
N ASP A 379 5.88 2.36 7.39
CA ASP A 379 6.32 1.03 7.79
C ASP A 379 7.75 1.05 8.33
N LYS A 380 8.02 0.29 9.39
CA LYS A 380 9.37 0.18 9.99
C LYS A 380 10.08 1.52 10.29
N GLU A 381 9.34 2.61 10.50
CA GLU A 381 9.95 3.93 10.73
C GLU A 381 10.83 3.98 12.00
N ASN A 382 10.58 3.10 12.98
CA ASN A 382 11.40 3.04 14.20
C ASN A 382 12.69 2.22 14.05
N THR A 383 12.97 1.67 12.87
CA THR A 383 14.14 0.81 12.66
C THR A 383 15.43 1.61 12.49
N LYS A 384 16.56 0.92 12.71
CA LYS A 384 17.90 1.52 12.69
C LYS A 384 18.32 1.98 11.28
N HIS A 385 18.00 1.18 10.27
CA HIS A 385 18.45 1.42 8.90
C HIS A 385 17.30 1.97 8.07
N LYS A 386 17.39 3.24 7.71
CA LYS A 386 16.38 3.96 6.93
C LYS A 386 17.01 5.13 6.20
N HIS A 387 16.42 5.54 5.08
CA HIS A 387 16.89 6.71 4.32
C HIS A 387 16.93 7.99 5.16
N THR A 388 15.93 8.17 6.05
CA THR A 388 15.82 9.35 6.93
C THR A 388 16.83 9.39 8.09
N ALA A 389 17.58 8.31 8.33
CA ALA A 389 18.60 8.26 9.40
C ALA A 389 19.99 8.75 8.95
N LEU A 390 20.20 8.99 7.65
CA LEU A 390 21.50 9.38 7.09
C LEU A 390 21.83 10.85 7.39
N SER A 391 22.39 11.12 8.57
CA SER A 391 22.76 12.47 9.00
C SER A 391 23.77 13.12 8.02
N GLY A 392 23.47 14.33 7.52
CA GLY A 392 24.43 15.16 6.78
C GLY A 392 24.13 15.45 5.30
N ASN A 393 23.05 14.91 4.72
CA ASN A 393 22.60 15.28 3.36
C ASN A 393 21.13 15.71 3.38
N ALA A 394 20.86 16.96 3.00
CA ALA A 394 19.50 17.51 2.97
C ALA A 394 18.57 16.83 1.93
N SER A 395 19.13 16.16 0.92
CA SER A 395 18.38 15.57 -0.19
C SER A 395 17.85 14.16 0.08
N SER A 396 18.40 13.38 1.02
CA SER A 396 17.98 11.99 1.31
C SER A 396 17.12 11.83 2.56
N ASN A 397 16.97 12.90 3.35
CA ASN A 397 16.46 12.79 4.71
C ASN A 397 14.97 13.15 4.84
N SER A 398 14.25 13.31 3.72
CA SER A 398 12.85 13.70 3.73
C SER A 398 11.94 12.71 3.03
N CYS A 399 10.73 12.51 3.59
CA CYS A 399 9.64 11.83 2.89
C CYS A 399 9.38 12.47 1.53
N ALA A 400 9.52 13.80 1.45
CA ALA A 400 9.34 14.55 0.22
C ALA A 400 10.44 14.27 -0.82
N SER A 401 11.49 13.51 -0.52
CA SER A 401 12.45 13.07 -1.55
C SER A 401 11.88 11.97 -2.45
N CYS A 402 10.95 11.17 -1.91
CA CYS A 402 10.27 10.09 -2.65
C CYS A 402 8.80 10.39 -2.92
N HIS A 403 8.15 11.19 -2.08
CA HIS A 403 6.72 11.49 -2.16
C HIS A 403 6.45 12.96 -2.53
N ASN A 404 5.34 13.21 -3.20
CA ASN A 404 4.86 14.54 -3.52
C ASN A 404 3.67 14.90 -2.60
N PRO A 405 3.90 15.68 -1.53
CA PRO A 405 2.81 16.09 -0.64
C PRO A 405 1.81 17.02 -1.32
N HIS A 406 2.16 17.56 -2.51
CA HIS A 406 1.24 18.40 -3.28
C HIS A 406 0.28 17.62 -4.17
N GLU A 407 0.40 16.29 -4.26
CA GLU A 407 -0.47 15.46 -5.07
C GLU A 407 -1.64 14.90 -4.25
N ALA A 408 -2.81 14.87 -4.89
CA ALA A 408 -3.98 14.19 -4.34
C ALA A 408 -3.81 12.68 -4.49
N TRP A 409 -4.49 11.93 -3.63
CA TRP A 409 -4.59 10.49 -3.82
C TRP A 409 -5.26 10.19 -5.19
N SER A 410 -4.75 9.19 -5.90
CA SER A 410 -5.38 8.63 -7.09
C SER A 410 -5.22 7.12 -7.10
N ALA A 411 -6.03 6.42 -7.89
CA ALA A 411 -5.92 4.97 -8.04
C ALA A 411 -4.56 4.55 -8.64
N ASP A 412 -3.98 5.38 -9.53
CA ASP A 412 -2.71 5.10 -10.18
C ASP A 412 -1.49 5.46 -9.31
N ASN A 413 -1.64 6.43 -8.41
CA ASN A 413 -0.61 6.85 -7.46
C ASN A 413 -1.15 6.92 -6.02
N PRO A 414 -1.56 5.79 -5.41
CA PRO A 414 -2.19 5.78 -4.10
C PRO A 414 -1.23 6.20 -2.97
N ASN A 415 0.07 6.15 -3.25
CA ASN A 415 1.14 6.51 -2.31
C ASN A 415 1.76 7.89 -2.59
N LYS A 416 1.20 8.66 -3.54
CA LYS A 416 1.66 10.03 -3.86
C LYS A 416 3.18 10.06 -4.11
N ILE A 417 3.71 9.06 -4.81
CA ILE A 417 5.12 8.95 -5.17
C ILE A 417 5.44 10.04 -6.17
N LYS A 418 6.61 10.67 -6.02
CA LYS A 418 7.10 11.65 -6.99
C LYS A 418 7.33 11.00 -8.33
N ASP A 419 6.91 11.69 -9.37
CA ASP A 419 7.42 11.43 -10.71
C ASP A 419 8.93 11.63 -10.77
N ALA A 420 9.62 10.75 -11.50
CA ALA A 420 11.04 10.91 -11.75
C ALA A 420 11.29 12.05 -12.73
N SER A 421 11.42 13.25 -12.16
CA SER A 421 11.87 14.49 -12.79
C SER A 421 10.88 15.18 -13.74
N PRO A 422 10.84 16.52 -13.77
CA PRO A 422 10.18 17.31 -14.81
C PRO A 422 10.89 17.22 -16.18
N ASP A 423 12.09 16.63 -16.22
CA ASP A 423 12.80 16.32 -17.46
C ASP A 423 12.19 15.04 -18.05
N LYS A 424 11.03 15.21 -18.71
CA LYS A 424 10.17 14.15 -19.29
C LYS A 424 10.91 13.17 -20.21
N ASP A 425 12.13 13.51 -20.62
CA ASP A 425 12.93 12.76 -21.57
C ASP A 425 13.79 11.64 -20.93
N LEU A 426 13.92 11.59 -19.59
CA LEU A 426 14.81 10.61 -18.94
C LEU A 426 14.09 9.47 -18.21
N TYR A 427 12.95 9.72 -17.54
CA TYR A 427 12.16 8.67 -16.88
C TYR A 427 10.66 9.04 -16.88
N PRO A 428 9.75 8.09 -17.16
CA PRO A 428 8.32 8.34 -17.12
C PRO A 428 7.79 8.58 -15.69
N VAL A 429 6.63 9.21 -15.63
CA VAL A 429 5.72 9.34 -14.47
C VAL A 429 5.54 7.96 -13.80
N ASN A 430 5.62 7.87 -12.47
CA ASN A 430 5.53 6.62 -11.66
C ASN A 430 6.66 5.57 -11.81
N SER A 431 7.92 5.98 -11.77
CA SER A 431 9.09 5.09 -11.95
C SER A 431 9.49 4.25 -10.71
N TYR A 432 8.52 3.79 -9.92
CA TYR A 432 8.73 2.75 -8.91
C TYR A 432 7.67 1.67 -9.09
N MET A 433 7.85 0.87 -10.13
CA MET A 433 7.02 -0.30 -10.36
C MET A 433 7.47 -1.42 -9.44
N LYS A 434 6.50 -2.05 -8.80
CA LYS A 434 6.72 -3.15 -7.87
C LYS A 434 6.53 -4.49 -8.55
N GLN A 435 6.54 -5.57 -7.76
CA GLN A 435 6.68 -6.95 -8.23
C GLN A 435 5.65 -7.31 -9.32
N ASP A 436 4.40 -6.85 -9.21
CA ASP A 436 3.35 -7.27 -10.14
C ASP A 436 3.34 -6.50 -11.48
N LYS A 437 3.87 -5.27 -11.49
CA LYS A 437 3.82 -4.35 -12.65
C LYS A 437 5.18 -4.12 -13.30
N ALA A 438 6.27 -4.39 -12.60
CA ALA A 438 7.61 -4.22 -13.14
C ALA A 438 7.85 -5.17 -14.30
N THR A 439 8.52 -4.65 -15.33
CA THR A 439 9.02 -5.44 -16.48
C THR A 439 10.49 -5.82 -16.29
N GLY A 440 11.16 -5.26 -15.27
CA GLY A 440 12.56 -5.47 -14.94
C GLY A 440 13.50 -4.59 -15.76
N LYS A 441 12.98 -3.51 -16.34
CA LYS A 441 13.78 -2.53 -17.09
C LYS A 441 14.16 -1.34 -16.20
N PRO A 442 15.21 -0.58 -16.55
CA PRO A 442 15.65 0.55 -15.73
C PRO A 442 14.57 1.61 -15.48
N GLU A 443 13.67 1.80 -16.43
CA GLU A 443 12.59 2.80 -16.35
C GLU A 443 11.62 2.49 -15.21
N ASP A 444 11.49 1.21 -14.84
CA ASP A 444 10.64 0.74 -13.74
C ASP A 444 11.14 1.20 -12.37
N PHE A 445 12.42 1.61 -12.27
CA PHE A 445 13.12 1.93 -11.01
C PHE A 445 13.67 3.35 -10.94
N GLY A 446 13.23 4.24 -11.85
CA GLY A 446 13.69 5.62 -11.94
C GLY A 446 13.63 6.39 -10.60
N LEU A 447 12.71 6.06 -9.68
CA LEU A 447 12.62 6.73 -8.37
C LEU A 447 13.89 6.50 -7.56
N CYS A 448 14.35 5.26 -7.51
CA CYS A 448 15.59 4.87 -6.83
C CYS A 448 16.80 5.50 -7.53
N PHE A 449 16.80 5.53 -8.87
CA PHE A 449 17.91 6.04 -9.65
C PHE A 449 18.05 7.57 -9.63
N GLN A 450 17.07 8.32 -9.16
CA GLN A 450 17.26 9.76 -8.88
C GLN A 450 18.44 10.01 -7.93
N CYS A 451 18.64 9.10 -6.97
CA CYS A 451 19.74 9.16 -6.02
C CYS A 451 20.84 8.13 -6.31
N HIS A 452 20.52 6.97 -6.89
CA HIS A 452 21.44 5.85 -7.09
C HIS A 452 22.00 5.70 -8.52
N ASN A 453 22.19 6.81 -9.22
CA ASN A 453 22.75 6.88 -10.59
C ASN A 453 24.25 7.18 -10.67
N GLY A 454 24.90 7.46 -9.53
CA GLY A 454 26.32 7.84 -9.50
C GLY A 454 26.63 9.28 -9.86
N ASP A 455 25.62 10.13 -10.06
CA ASP A 455 25.83 11.57 -10.23
C ASP A 455 26.18 12.21 -8.88
N ALA A 456 27.48 12.37 -8.64
CA ALA A 456 28.02 12.96 -7.41
C ALA A 456 27.49 14.38 -7.12
N ASN A 457 26.99 15.10 -8.15
CA ASN A 457 26.39 16.42 -7.98
C ASN A 457 24.97 16.36 -7.41
N LYS A 458 24.26 15.24 -7.63
CA LYS A 458 22.89 15.03 -7.15
C LYS A 458 22.86 14.20 -5.87
N SER A 459 23.77 13.25 -5.72
CA SER A 459 23.79 12.29 -4.63
C SER A 459 25.18 11.70 -4.41
N LYS A 460 25.54 11.47 -3.14
CA LYS A 460 26.72 10.67 -2.78
C LYS A 460 26.42 9.17 -2.72
N ALA A 461 25.19 8.77 -3.01
CA ALA A 461 24.81 7.37 -2.98
C ALA A 461 25.47 6.60 -4.13
N THR A 462 25.63 5.31 -3.90
CA THR A 462 26.30 4.44 -4.85
C THR A 462 25.53 4.34 -6.17
N ASN A 463 26.27 4.31 -7.28
CA ASN A 463 25.73 4.02 -8.60
C ASN A 463 25.33 2.54 -8.71
N ILE A 464 24.07 2.23 -8.43
CA ILE A 464 23.51 0.89 -8.68
C ILE A 464 22.80 0.83 -10.04
N GLU A 465 22.40 1.97 -10.59
CA GLU A 465 21.71 2.07 -11.89
C GLU A 465 22.52 1.41 -13.01
N LYS A 466 23.85 1.49 -12.97
CA LYS A 466 24.72 0.82 -13.94
C LYS A 466 24.43 -0.67 -14.09
N TYR A 467 24.02 -1.37 -13.02
CA TYR A 467 23.70 -2.80 -13.07
C TYR A 467 22.39 -3.12 -13.80
N TYR A 468 21.56 -2.11 -14.00
CA TYR A 468 20.29 -2.21 -14.73
C TYR A 468 20.42 -1.68 -16.16
N LYS A 469 21.34 -0.74 -16.43
CA LYS A 469 21.53 -0.12 -17.75
C LYS A 469 22.66 -0.70 -18.59
N ASP A 470 23.76 -1.13 -17.97
CA ASP A 470 24.90 -1.64 -18.71
C ASP A 470 24.55 -3.00 -19.32
N LYS A 471 24.70 -3.09 -20.64
CA LYS A 471 24.41 -4.31 -21.40
C LYS A 471 25.26 -5.50 -20.92
N ALA A 472 26.53 -5.28 -20.59
CA ALA A 472 27.42 -6.35 -20.12
C ALA A 472 26.94 -6.92 -18.79
N PHE A 473 26.61 -6.06 -17.81
CA PHE A 473 26.09 -6.51 -16.51
C PHE A 473 24.72 -7.18 -16.64
N THR A 474 23.83 -6.62 -17.46
CA THR A 474 22.48 -7.15 -17.60
C THR A 474 22.42 -8.47 -18.37
N GLU A 475 23.25 -8.67 -19.41
CA GLU A 475 23.33 -9.93 -20.16
C GLU A 475 23.97 -11.05 -19.34
N GLN A 476 24.91 -10.70 -18.47
CA GLN A 476 25.57 -11.65 -17.58
C GLN A 476 24.83 -11.82 -16.26
N SER A 477 23.80 -11.02 -15.97
CA SER A 477 23.10 -11.08 -14.68
C SER A 477 22.37 -12.41 -14.50
N GLY A 478 22.69 -13.12 -13.43
CA GLY A 478 21.94 -14.28 -12.93
C GLY A 478 20.59 -13.90 -12.30
N HIS A 479 20.38 -12.61 -12.00
CA HIS A 479 19.11 -12.06 -11.51
C HIS A 479 18.27 -11.43 -12.63
N LYS A 480 18.64 -11.63 -13.89
CA LYS A 480 17.75 -11.42 -15.03
C LYS A 480 16.79 -12.61 -15.14
N ILE A 481 15.54 -12.42 -14.76
CA ILE A 481 14.53 -13.48 -14.72
C ILE A 481 13.34 -13.16 -15.61
N THR A 482 12.75 -14.21 -16.16
CA THR A 482 11.40 -14.18 -16.75
C THR A 482 10.47 -14.86 -15.78
N ALA A 483 9.47 -14.14 -15.29
CA ALA A 483 8.49 -14.65 -14.36
C ALA A 483 7.72 -15.84 -14.94
N GLU A 484 7.42 -16.81 -14.09
CA GLU A 484 6.53 -17.93 -14.42
C GLU A 484 5.16 -17.78 -13.78
N ASP A 485 5.02 -16.84 -12.84
CA ASP A 485 3.82 -16.62 -12.04
C ASP A 485 2.75 -15.75 -12.72
N GLY A 486 2.95 -15.40 -13.99
CA GLY A 486 2.07 -14.54 -14.77
C GLY A 486 2.28 -13.03 -14.55
N SER A 487 3.24 -12.61 -13.73
CA SER A 487 3.64 -11.19 -13.64
C SER A 487 4.34 -10.73 -14.92
N SER A 488 4.43 -9.40 -15.11
CA SER A 488 5.07 -8.80 -16.29
C SER A 488 6.60 -8.88 -16.28
N LEU A 489 7.21 -9.38 -15.20
CA LEU A 489 8.65 -9.32 -15.03
C LEU A 489 9.39 -10.18 -16.08
N ASN A 490 10.20 -9.51 -16.90
CA ASN A 490 11.05 -10.13 -17.91
C ASN A 490 12.38 -9.35 -18.01
N GLY A 491 13.11 -9.31 -16.91
CA GLY A 491 14.25 -8.43 -16.73
C GLY A 491 14.92 -8.60 -15.37
N GLN A 492 15.59 -7.55 -14.87
CA GLN A 492 16.22 -7.58 -13.56
C GLN A 492 15.19 -7.60 -12.43
N LEU A 493 15.53 -8.24 -11.31
CA LEU A 493 14.76 -8.15 -10.06
C LEU A 493 14.51 -6.70 -9.64
N THR A 494 13.34 -6.47 -9.06
CA THR A 494 12.96 -5.17 -8.54
C THR A 494 13.75 -4.85 -7.27
N CYS A 495 14.04 -3.57 -7.02
CA CYS A 495 14.70 -3.17 -5.76
C CYS A 495 13.91 -3.64 -4.53
N SER A 496 12.58 -3.63 -4.67
CA SER A 496 11.62 -4.01 -3.63
C SER A 496 11.61 -5.50 -3.29
N ASP A 497 12.21 -6.36 -4.13
CA ASP A 497 12.34 -7.79 -3.83
C ASP A 497 13.27 -8.04 -2.63
N CYS A 498 14.28 -7.17 -2.48
CA CYS A 498 15.32 -7.30 -1.48
C CYS A 498 15.28 -6.20 -0.41
N HIS A 499 14.81 -5.00 -0.76
CA HIS A 499 14.86 -3.83 0.12
C HIS A 499 13.49 -3.39 0.63
N GLU A 500 13.46 -2.93 1.88
CA GLU A 500 12.39 -2.11 2.44
C GLU A 500 12.67 -0.64 2.10
N THR A 501 11.66 0.10 1.65
CA THR A 501 11.84 1.51 1.22
C THR A 501 11.85 2.51 2.37
N HIS A 502 11.12 2.23 3.45
CA HIS A 502 11.01 3.10 4.61
C HIS A 502 12.06 2.77 5.68
N GLY A 503 12.28 1.49 6.00
CA GLY A 503 13.31 1.08 6.95
C GLY A 503 13.40 -0.42 7.16
N SER A 504 14.51 -0.89 7.74
CA SER A 504 14.71 -2.27 8.17
C SER A 504 15.58 -2.38 9.42
N ASN A 505 15.41 -3.50 10.14
CA ASN A 505 16.34 -3.93 11.18
C ASN A 505 17.68 -4.41 10.60
N ASN A 506 17.71 -4.78 9.32
CA ASN A 506 18.91 -5.23 8.63
C ASN A 506 19.66 -4.07 7.99
N ILE A 507 21.00 -4.16 7.97
CA ILE A 507 21.85 -3.22 7.24
C ILE A 507 21.49 -3.22 5.75
N TYR A 508 21.73 -2.09 5.09
CA TYR A 508 21.28 -1.79 3.71
C TYR A 508 19.77 -1.88 3.48
N MET A 509 18.96 -1.76 4.54
CA MET A 509 17.50 -1.78 4.44
C MET A 509 16.95 -3.11 3.86
N LEU A 510 17.67 -4.22 4.05
CA LEU A 510 17.27 -5.50 3.48
C LEU A 510 16.05 -6.10 4.20
N LYS A 511 15.16 -6.74 3.44
CA LYS A 511 13.99 -7.43 3.96
C LYS A 511 14.40 -8.61 4.85
N GLU A 512 13.65 -8.81 5.93
CA GLU A 512 13.76 -10.02 6.74
C GLU A 512 13.11 -11.21 6.02
N ASN A 513 11.95 -10.99 5.40
CA ASN A 513 11.22 -12.00 4.65
C ASN A 513 11.55 -11.87 3.16
N LEU A 514 12.54 -12.64 2.69
CA LEU A 514 12.90 -12.68 1.27
C LEU A 514 11.99 -13.69 0.56
N GLY A 515 11.45 -13.30 -0.59
CA GLY A 515 10.49 -14.12 -1.36
C GLY A 515 9.03 -13.78 -1.13
N ASN A 516 8.17 -14.55 -1.81
CA ASN A 516 6.74 -14.28 -1.84
C ASN A 516 5.91 -15.12 -0.84
N LYS A 517 6.57 -15.85 0.05
CA LYS A 517 5.95 -16.72 1.07
C LYS A 517 6.32 -16.23 2.47
N PRO A 518 5.45 -16.44 3.48
CA PRO A 518 5.83 -16.16 4.85
C PRO A 518 6.88 -17.17 5.30
N LEU A 519 8.01 -16.67 5.81
CA LEU A 519 9.08 -17.50 6.36
C LEU A 519 8.97 -17.64 7.87
N SER A 520 9.41 -18.79 8.38
CA SER A 520 9.61 -18.98 9.82
C SER A 520 10.68 -18.01 10.35
N GLU A 521 10.65 -17.71 11.65
CA GLU A 521 11.64 -16.80 12.27
C GLU A 521 13.09 -17.22 12.08
N THR A 522 13.37 -18.53 11.96
CA THR A 522 14.72 -19.05 11.68
C THR A 522 15.13 -18.93 10.22
N ASP A 523 14.15 -18.85 9.32
CA ASP A 523 14.38 -18.74 7.88
C ASP A 523 14.49 -17.29 7.41
N LYS A 524 13.93 -16.33 8.16
CA LYS A 524 14.11 -14.90 7.91
C LYS A 524 15.60 -14.50 7.88
N PHE A 525 15.93 -13.52 7.04
CA PHE A 525 17.23 -12.87 7.00
C PHE A 525 17.39 -11.91 8.18
N LYS A 526 18.52 -12.07 8.88
CA LYS A 526 18.94 -11.21 9.98
C LYS A 526 20.44 -10.96 9.81
N THR A 527 20.85 -9.69 9.81
CA THR A 527 22.26 -9.31 9.80
C THR A 527 22.85 -9.56 11.18
N ASN A 528 24.00 -10.23 11.25
CA ASN A 528 24.62 -10.65 12.50
C ASN A 528 25.46 -9.54 13.14
N THR A 529 25.92 -8.57 12.35
CA THR A 529 26.78 -7.50 12.82
C THR A 529 26.31 -6.12 12.35
N GLU A 530 26.96 -5.06 12.85
CA GLU A 530 26.71 -3.68 12.37
C GLU A 530 27.43 -3.36 11.05
N SER A 531 28.32 -4.25 10.61
CA SER A 531 29.11 -4.15 9.38
C SER A 531 28.74 -5.27 8.40
N TRP A 532 28.90 -5.06 7.11
CA TRP A 532 28.68 -6.14 6.15
C TRP A 532 29.93 -7.02 6.09
N ASP A 533 29.84 -8.25 6.59
CA ASP A 533 30.91 -9.24 6.51
C ASP A 533 30.56 -10.41 5.57
N ILE A 534 31.53 -11.31 5.38
CA ILE A 534 31.38 -12.48 4.49
C ILE A 534 30.25 -13.41 4.97
N LEU A 535 30.03 -13.53 6.28
CA LEU A 535 28.98 -14.40 6.81
C LEU A 535 27.60 -13.80 6.57
N ASP A 536 27.44 -12.49 6.76
CA ASP A 536 26.22 -11.76 6.46
C ASP A 536 25.88 -11.81 4.96
N GLU A 537 26.89 -11.65 4.10
CA GLU A 537 26.71 -11.77 2.66
C GLU A 537 26.24 -13.16 2.24
N ARG A 538 26.94 -14.20 2.69
CA ARG A 538 26.56 -15.57 2.38
C ARG A 538 25.18 -15.88 2.94
N ASN A 539 24.89 -15.47 4.18
CA ASN A 539 23.58 -15.67 4.79
C ASN A 539 22.47 -15.02 3.95
N PHE A 540 22.69 -13.80 3.44
CA PHE A 540 21.75 -13.10 2.58
C PHE A 540 21.49 -13.85 1.28
N CYS A 541 22.54 -14.12 0.49
CA CYS A 541 22.41 -14.81 -0.80
C CYS A 541 21.80 -16.20 -0.63
N LEU A 542 22.24 -16.94 0.39
CA LEU A 542 21.74 -18.29 0.66
C LEU A 542 20.31 -18.32 1.18
N LYS A 543 19.68 -17.20 1.57
CA LYS A 543 18.22 -17.21 1.84
C LYS A 543 17.41 -17.48 0.59
N CYS A 544 17.87 -17.04 -0.57
CA CYS A 544 17.26 -17.41 -1.84
C CYS A 544 17.86 -18.72 -2.36
N HIS A 545 19.19 -18.81 -2.35
CA HIS A 545 19.95 -19.96 -2.84
C HIS A 545 20.10 -21.05 -1.76
N THR A 546 19.00 -21.60 -1.25
CA THR A 546 19.06 -22.62 -0.17
C THR A 546 19.17 -24.06 -0.69
N ALA A 547 18.73 -24.32 -1.92
CA ALA A 547 18.19 -25.63 -2.27
C ALA A 547 19.12 -26.45 -3.16
N LYS A 548 19.37 -27.71 -2.79
CA LYS A 548 20.03 -28.67 -3.70
C LYS A 548 19.12 -29.05 -4.88
N THR A 549 17.81 -29.09 -4.62
CA THR A 549 16.74 -29.37 -5.58
C THR A 549 15.62 -28.34 -5.42
N PRO A 550 14.82 -28.05 -6.47
CA PRO A 550 13.77 -27.04 -6.39
C PRO A 550 12.77 -27.27 -5.24
N ASP A 551 12.47 -28.51 -4.89
CA ASP A 551 11.51 -28.83 -3.83
C ASP A 551 11.99 -28.49 -2.42
N MET A 552 13.30 -28.30 -2.24
CA MET A 552 13.91 -27.88 -0.98
C MET A 552 14.07 -26.35 -0.87
N ALA A 553 13.70 -25.58 -1.90
CA ALA A 553 13.83 -24.14 -1.87
C ALA A 553 12.79 -23.53 -0.93
N LYS A 554 13.27 -22.81 0.07
CA LYS A 554 12.42 -22.12 1.04
C LYS A 554 11.88 -20.80 0.48
N THR A 555 12.62 -20.23 -0.45
CA THR A 555 12.33 -18.94 -1.07
C THR A 555 11.98 -19.16 -2.54
N GLU A 556 10.89 -18.54 -2.96
CA GLU A 556 10.41 -18.53 -4.34
C GLU A 556 10.09 -17.09 -4.72
N LEU A 557 10.63 -16.66 -5.86
CA LEU A 557 10.43 -15.33 -6.42
C LEU A 557 10.00 -15.49 -7.87
N TYR A 558 8.82 -14.96 -8.22
CA TYR A 558 8.26 -15.02 -9.58
C TYR A 558 8.19 -16.43 -10.17
N GLY A 559 7.96 -17.41 -9.29
CA GLY A 559 7.97 -18.84 -9.64
C GLY A 559 9.33 -19.51 -9.73
N LYS A 560 10.42 -18.74 -9.69
CA LYS A 560 11.78 -19.27 -9.71
C LYS A 560 12.21 -19.71 -8.32
N LYS A 561 12.89 -20.85 -8.27
CA LYS A 561 13.48 -21.45 -7.07
C LYS A 561 14.98 -21.61 -7.29
N PRO A 562 15.81 -20.62 -6.92
CA PRO A 562 17.22 -20.65 -7.23
C PRO A 562 17.91 -21.79 -6.46
N LEU A 563 18.76 -22.54 -7.17
CA LEU A 563 19.48 -23.67 -6.62
C LEU A 563 20.84 -23.25 -6.08
N PHE A 564 21.32 -24.00 -5.09
CA PHE A 564 22.66 -23.94 -4.55
C PHE A 564 23.26 -25.33 -4.53
N ASN A 565 24.44 -25.47 -5.13
CA ASN A 565 25.18 -26.73 -5.13
C ASN A 565 26.25 -26.70 -4.02
N PRO A 566 26.00 -27.22 -2.81
CA PRO A 566 26.98 -27.21 -1.74
C PRO A 566 28.14 -28.20 -1.96
N ASN A 567 28.13 -28.98 -3.05
CA ASN A 567 29.13 -30.00 -3.30
C ASN A 567 30.34 -29.48 -4.07
N THR A 568 30.26 -28.31 -4.73
CA THR A 568 31.43 -27.69 -5.35
C THR A 568 32.45 -27.34 -4.27
N SER A 569 33.75 -27.47 -4.57
CA SER A 569 34.82 -27.18 -3.62
C SER A 569 34.66 -25.80 -3.00
N ASP A 570 34.30 -24.83 -3.83
CA ASP A 570 34.30 -23.42 -3.47
C ASP A 570 33.07 -23.04 -2.63
N HIS A 571 31.93 -23.71 -2.84
CA HIS A 571 30.74 -23.50 -2.01
C HIS A 571 30.86 -24.08 -0.60
N LYS A 572 31.79 -25.02 -0.37
CA LYS A 572 32.11 -25.53 0.97
C LYS A 572 32.95 -24.57 1.80
N VAL A 573 33.69 -23.68 1.14
CA VAL A 573 34.55 -22.69 1.81
C VAL A 573 33.68 -21.56 2.35
N LYS A 574 33.57 -21.47 3.68
CA LYS A 574 32.78 -20.41 4.34
C LYS A 574 33.52 -19.07 4.46
N SER A 575 34.83 -19.05 4.19
CA SER A 575 35.67 -17.86 4.25
C SER A 575 35.72 -17.05 2.95
N ILE A 576 34.99 -17.48 1.91
CA ILE A 576 34.90 -16.81 0.61
C ILE A 576 33.49 -16.24 0.48
N SER A 577 33.39 -14.98 0.09
CA SER A 577 32.11 -14.30 -0.14
C SER A 577 31.45 -14.84 -1.41
N CYS A 578 30.13 -14.70 -1.54
CA CYS A 578 29.47 -15.05 -2.80
C CYS A 578 29.95 -14.11 -3.91
N SER A 579 30.17 -12.86 -3.58
CA SER A 579 30.51 -11.77 -4.47
C SER A 579 31.91 -11.85 -5.06
N GLU A 580 32.84 -12.51 -4.39
CA GLU A 580 34.18 -12.79 -4.94
C GLU A 580 34.10 -13.63 -6.23
N CYS A 581 33.15 -14.56 -6.30
CA CYS A 581 32.96 -15.44 -7.47
C CYS A 581 31.79 -15.05 -8.36
N HIS A 582 30.73 -14.47 -7.78
CA HIS A 582 29.48 -14.13 -8.44
C HIS A 582 29.29 -12.62 -8.63
N GLY A 583 30.21 -11.77 -8.19
CA GLY A 583 30.17 -10.33 -8.42
C GLY A 583 30.81 -9.93 -9.76
N ASN A 584 30.51 -8.71 -10.19
CA ASN A 584 31.08 -8.04 -11.35
C ASN A 584 31.59 -6.65 -10.92
N GLY A 585 32.90 -6.39 -10.94
CA GLY A 585 33.41 -5.09 -10.52
C GLY A 585 34.92 -4.99 -10.37
N GLY A 586 35.43 -3.76 -10.37
CA GLY A 586 36.85 -3.47 -10.17
C GLY A 586 37.25 -3.54 -8.69
N ASP A 587 38.24 -4.40 -8.40
CA ASP A 587 39.13 -4.62 -7.24
C ASP A 587 38.66 -4.39 -5.78
N THR A 588 37.54 -3.73 -5.50
CA THR A 588 37.02 -3.52 -4.13
C THR A 588 35.93 -4.54 -3.82
N ILE A 589 35.99 -5.11 -2.62
CA ILE A 589 35.03 -6.11 -2.13
C ILE A 589 33.62 -5.51 -2.09
N GLU A 590 33.47 -4.23 -1.76
CA GLU A 590 32.17 -3.57 -1.68
C GLU A 590 31.49 -3.44 -3.05
N GLU A 591 32.26 -3.24 -4.12
CA GLU A 591 31.76 -3.18 -5.50
C GLU A 591 31.38 -4.57 -6.02
N GLN A 592 32.19 -5.58 -5.71
CA GLN A 592 31.86 -6.98 -5.99
C GLN A 592 30.57 -7.39 -5.27
N PHE A 593 30.40 -7.01 -4.00
CA PHE A 593 29.19 -7.31 -3.27
C PHE A 593 27.94 -6.70 -3.93
N ARG A 594 27.97 -5.40 -4.22
CA ARG A 594 26.81 -4.71 -4.82
C ARG A 594 26.41 -5.30 -6.15
N SER A 595 27.38 -5.59 -6.99
CA SER A 595 27.14 -6.25 -8.27
C SER A 595 26.60 -7.66 -8.07
N SER A 596 27.11 -8.44 -7.13
CA SER A 596 26.54 -9.76 -6.81
C SER A 596 25.09 -9.69 -6.32
N ALA A 597 24.69 -8.60 -5.65
CA ALA A 597 23.31 -8.42 -5.20
C ALA A 597 22.38 -7.98 -6.36
N HIS A 598 22.83 -7.04 -7.20
CA HIS A 598 21.96 -6.36 -8.18
C HIS A 598 22.11 -6.85 -9.64
N ALA A 599 23.27 -7.43 -10.00
CA ALA A 599 23.53 -8.05 -11.29
C ALA A 599 24.63 -9.13 -11.17
N PRO A 600 24.36 -10.23 -10.44
CA PRO A 600 25.35 -11.26 -10.21
C PRO A 600 25.82 -11.90 -11.51
N LEU A 601 27.09 -12.24 -11.60
CA LEU A 601 27.63 -13.02 -12.70
C LEU A 601 26.93 -14.38 -12.77
N LYS A 602 26.26 -14.61 -13.90
CA LYS A 602 25.78 -15.91 -14.32
C LYS A 602 27.00 -16.74 -14.70
N LEU A 603 27.41 -17.61 -13.79
CA LEU A 603 28.38 -18.62 -14.11
C LEU A 603 27.75 -19.54 -15.16
N THR A 604 28.31 -19.55 -16.38
CA THR A 604 28.15 -20.70 -17.27
C THR A 604 28.64 -21.90 -16.48
N GLN A 605 27.84 -22.98 -16.39
CA GLN A 605 28.14 -24.12 -15.52
C GLN A 605 29.62 -24.53 -15.63
N PRO A 606 30.28 -24.95 -14.53
CA PRO A 606 31.53 -25.69 -14.67
C PRO A 606 31.34 -26.94 -15.53
#